data_AF-A0A3R8KY59-F1
#
_entry.id   AF-A0A3R8KY59-F1
#
_cell.length_a   1.000
_cell.length_b   1.000
_cell.length_c   1.000
_cell.angle_alpha   90.00
_cell.angle_beta   90.00
_cell.angle_gamma   90.00
#
_symmetry.space_group_name_H-M   'P 1'
#
loop_
_entity.id
_entity.type
_entity.pdbx_description
1 polymer ?
#
loop_
_entity_poly.entity_id
_entity_poly.type
_entity_poly.pdbx_seq_one_letter_code
_entity_poly.pdbx_strand_id
1 'polypeptide(L)'
;MNEYKVFNILDMVEAIGETNLKELLSDFCCPKNEEIQQFVRVNAYEFARKKLSVTYLVVNEDNYIAAIFTLAHKAIEIGDASLSNSKRKKISRYAVLDSETSSYTVSAFLIAQFGKNYALSAEKRLSGNELMDLTFEVLEKVQHEIGGGVVFLECEDKPKLLDFYQNENNGFAPFNERYSVSDHVKYIQLFNFF
;
A
#
# COMPACT_ATOMS: atom_id res chain seq x y z
N MET A 1 21.55 7.93 -8.97
CA MET A 1 20.22 7.49 -8.53
C MET A 1 20.49 6.30 -7.64
N ASN A 2 20.08 6.30 -6.38
CA ASN A 2 20.38 5.17 -5.50
C ASN A 2 19.64 3.96 -6.03
N GLU A 3 20.33 2.85 -6.25
CA GLU A 3 19.70 1.60 -6.68
C GLU A 3 18.96 1.00 -5.48
N TYR A 4 17.64 0.80 -5.62
CA TYR A 4 16.81 0.13 -4.62
C TYR A 4 16.42 -1.25 -5.12
N LYS A 5 16.49 -2.25 -4.24
CA LYS A 5 16.01 -3.60 -4.49
C LYS A 5 14.77 -3.87 -3.66
N VAL A 6 13.78 -4.51 -4.27
CA VAL A 6 12.51 -4.84 -3.62
C VAL A 6 12.47 -6.33 -3.35
N PHE A 7 12.30 -6.71 -2.09
CA PHE A 7 12.24 -8.11 -1.66
C PHE A 7 10.89 -8.43 -1.04
N ASN A 8 10.29 -9.56 -1.43
CA ASN A 8 9.17 -10.12 -0.71
C ASN A 8 9.66 -10.62 0.67
N ILE A 9 8.94 -10.31 1.74
CA ILE A 9 9.30 -10.73 3.10
C ILE A 9 9.38 -12.25 3.27
N LEU A 10 8.63 -13.02 2.47
CA LEU A 10 8.70 -14.48 2.47
C LEU A 10 10.01 -14.97 1.84
N ASP A 11 10.39 -14.45 0.69
CA ASP A 11 11.68 -14.77 0.05
C ASP A 11 12.85 -14.35 0.94
N MET A 12 12.73 -13.20 1.63
CA MET A 12 13.71 -12.76 2.60
C MET A 12 13.85 -13.75 3.76
N VAL A 13 12.74 -14.21 4.35
CA VAL A 13 12.83 -15.19 5.45
C VAL A 13 13.44 -16.52 5.00
N GLU A 14 13.17 -16.95 3.77
CA GLU A 14 13.76 -18.17 3.22
C GLU A 14 15.29 -18.04 3.07
N ALA A 15 15.76 -16.85 2.71
CA ALA A 15 17.18 -16.58 2.51
C ALA A 15 17.97 -16.42 3.82
N ILE A 16 17.44 -15.68 4.81
CA ILE A 16 18.19 -15.31 6.03
C ILE A 16 17.68 -15.98 7.31
N GLY A 17 16.52 -16.63 7.28
CA GLY A 17 15.89 -17.23 8.46
C GLY A 17 15.11 -16.22 9.32
N GLU A 18 14.19 -16.73 10.12
CA GLU A 18 13.23 -15.92 10.89
C GLU A 18 13.89 -15.03 11.96
N THR A 19 14.91 -15.53 12.66
CA THR A 19 15.63 -14.75 13.68
C THR A 19 16.29 -13.51 13.08
N ASN A 20 17.05 -13.70 11.98
CA ASN A 20 17.75 -12.60 11.31
C ASN A 20 16.76 -11.63 10.66
N LEU A 21 15.63 -12.12 10.12
CA LEU A 21 14.58 -11.24 9.62
C LEU A 21 14.00 -10.37 10.74
N LYS A 22 13.71 -10.93 11.90
CA LYS A 22 13.18 -10.17 13.05
C LYS A 22 14.16 -9.10 13.52
N GLU A 23 15.45 -9.42 13.58
CA GLU A 23 16.50 -8.45 13.89
C GLU A 23 16.55 -7.32 12.85
N LEU A 24 16.55 -7.67 11.56
CA LEU A 24 16.55 -6.69 10.47
C LEU A 24 15.33 -5.75 10.53
N LEU A 25 14.14 -6.29 10.80
CA LEU A 25 12.91 -5.50 10.92
C LEU A 25 12.91 -4.61 12.18
N SER A 26 13.61 -5.00 13.24
CA SER A 26 13.68 -4.25 14.50
C SER A 26 14.33 -2.87 14.34
N ASP A 27 15.22 -2.71 13.36
CA ASP A 27 15.89 -1.46 13.02
C ASP A 27 15.00 -0.47 12.26
N PHE A 28 13.84 -0.91 11.77
CA PHE A 28 12.91 -0.04 11.05
C PHE A 28 12.36 1.04 11.98
N CYS A 29 12.51 2.32 11.62
CA CYS A 29 12.09 3.46 12.44
C CYS A 29 11.14 4.37 11.65
N CYS A 30 9.93 4.62 12.18
CA CYS A 30 8.97 5.54 11.57
C CYS A 30 8.32 6.41 12.65
N PRO A 31 9.03 7.43 13.18
CA PRO A 31 8.54 8.23 14.30
C PRO A 31 7.33 9.10 13.93
N LYS A 32 7.02 9.24 12.64
CA LYS A 32 5.85 9.97 12.15
C LYS A 32 4.56 9.15 12.19
N ASN A 33 4.67 7.82 12.26
CA ASN A 33 3.54 6.92 12.37
C ASN A 33 4.01 5.65 13.11
N GLU A 34 3.73 5.63 14.41
CA GLU A 34 4.12 4.54 15.30
C GLU A 34 3.37 3.24 14.98
N GLU A 35 2.15 3.30 14.46
CA GLU A 35 1.39 2.13 14.01
C GLU A 35 2.12 1.38 12.90
N ILE A 36 2.63 2.10 11.89
CA ILE A 36 3.45 1.53 10.81
C ILE A 36 4.72 0.90 11.39
N GLN A 37 5.41 1.61 12.29
CA GLN A 37 6.63 1.08 12.91
C GLN A 37 6.35 -0.23 13.67
N GLN A 38 5.29 -0.26 14.47
CA GLN A 38 4.89 -1.43 15.24
C GLN A 38 4.47 -2.57 14.33
N PHE A 39 3.71 -2.27 13.26
CA PHE A 39 3.34 -3.25 12.25
C PHE A 39 4.56 -3.92 11.64
N VAL A 40 5.56 -3.14 11.19
CA VAL A 40 6.76 -3.68 10.54
C VAL A 40 7.55 -4.58 11.48
N ARG A 41 7.76 -4.13 12.72
CA ARG A 41 8.59 -4.84 13.70
C ARG A 41 7.94 -6.12 14.23
N VAL A 42 6.61 -6.19 14.28
CA VAL A 42 5.90 -7.27 15.00
C VAL A 42 4.98 -8.08 14.09
N ASN A 43 4.25 -7.44 13.18
CA ASN A 43 3.13 -8.05 12.47
C ASN A 43 3.43 -8.40 11.01
N ALA A 44 4.33 -7.67 10.33
CA ALA A 44 4.54 -7.79 8.89
C ALA A 44 4.82 -9.23 8.43
N TYR A 45 5.71 -9.94 9.13
CA TYR A 45 6.04 -11.32 8.82
C TYR A 45 4.92 -12.30 9.20
N GLU A 46 4.29 -12.11 10.37
CA GLU A 46 3.17 -12.94 10.81
C GLU A 46 1.98 -12.87 9.84
N PHE A 47 1.70 -11.68 9.31
CA PHE A 47 0.63 -11.44 8.34
C PHE A 47 0.94 -12.14 7.02
N ALA A 48 2.19 -12.08 6.55
CA ALA A 48 2.64 -12.80 5.36
C ALA A 48 2.54 -14.31 5.53
N ARG A 49 3.00 -14.85 6.67
CA ARG A 49 2.91 -16.27 6.98
C ARG A 49 1.46 -16.77 7.04
N LYS A 50 0.55 -15.93 7.55
CA LYS A 50 -0.90 -16.22 7.61
C LYS A 50 -1.64 -15.87 6.31
N LYS A 51 -0.95 -15.40 5.28
CA LYS A 51 -1.52 -15.01 3.98
C LYS A 51 -2.57 -13.90 4.09
N LEU A 52 -2.47 -13.05 5.10
CA LEU A 52 -3.35 -11.90 5.29
C LEU A 52 -2.93 -10.72 4.40
N SER A 53 -1.63 -10.51 4.29
CA SER A 53 -1.01 -9.49 3.44
C SER A 53 0.46 -9.83 3.24
N VAL A 54 1.08 -9.32 2.19
CA VAL A 54 2.50 -9.54 1.89
C VAL A 54 3.24 -8.21 1.97
N THR A 55 4.25 -8.14 2.82
CA THR A 55 5.12 -6.97 2.95
C THR A 55 6.31 -7.10 2.02
N TYR A 56 6.63 -6.02 1.31
CA TYR A 56 7.83 -5.88 0.50
C TYR A 56 8.79 -4.92 1.20
N LEU A 57 10.06 -5.32 1.25
CA LEU A 57 11.15 -4.56 1.83
C LEU A 57 11.92 -3.87 0.71
N VAL A 58 11.98 -2.54 0.73
CA VAL A 58 12.79 -1.75 -0.18
C VAL A 58 14.15 -1.52 0.47
N VAL A 59 15.18 -2.14 -0.08
CA VAL A 59 16.54 -2.18 0.47
C VAL A 59 17.47 -1.36 -0.42
N ASN A 60 18.30 -0.53 0.19
CA ASN A 60 19.31 0.26 -0.53
C ASN A 60 20.61 -0.53 -0.77
N GLU A 61 21.55 0.08 -1.49
CA GLU A 61 22.87 -0.52 -1.79
C GLU A 61 23.68 -0.91 -0.54
N ASP A 62 23.45 -0.22 0.58
CA ASP A 62 24.09 -0.49 1.88
C ASP A 62 23.40 -1.63 2.66
N ASN A 63 22.43 -2.33 2.06
CA ASN A 63 21.60 -3.38 2.67
C ASN A 63 20.70 -2.94 3.83
N TYR A 64 20.39 -1.64 3.92
CA TYR A 64 19.41 -1.13 4.87
C TYR A 64 18.02 -1.08 4.27
N ILE A 65 17.00 -1.40 5.07
CA ILE A 65 15.60 -1.16 4.70
C ILE A 65 15.37 0.35 4.63
N ALA A 66 15.17 0.88 3.43
CA ALA A 66 14.85 2.28 3.18
C ALA A 66 13.34 2.55 3.31
N ALA A 67 12.51 1.57 2.98
CA ALA A 67 11.06 1.63 3.10
C ALA A 67 10.43 0.24 3.04
N ILE A 68 9.13 0.22 3.29
CA ILE A 68 8.27 -0.94 3.11
C ILE A 68 6.97 -0.51 2.44
N PHE A 69 6.35 -1.46 1.74
CA PHE A 69 4.94 -1.40 1.41
C PHE A 69 4.32 -2.78 1.60
N THR A 70 3.05 -2.83 1.95
CA THR A 70 2.34 -4.08 2.19
C THR A 70 1.13 -4.17 1.29
N LEU A 71 1.01 -5.27 0.56
CA LEU A 71 -0.07 -5.53 -0.37
C LEU A 71 -1.02 -6.59 0.18
N ALA A 72 -2.31 -6.38 -0.02
CA ALA A 72 -3.36 -7.36 0.25
C ALA A 72 -4.39 -7.31 -0.87
N HIS A 73 -5.31 -8.26 -0.86
CA HIS A 73 -6.43 -8.26 -1.77
C HIS A 73 -7.73 -8.11 -0.97
N LYS A 74 -8.60 -7.19 -1.39
CA LYS A 74 -9.82 -6.85 -0.65
C LYS A 74 -10.96 -6.55 -1.62
N ALA A 75 -12.15 -7.09 -1.32
CA ALA A 75 -13.37 -6.66 -1.98
C ALA A 75 -13.80 -5.30 -1.38
N ILE A 76 -14.04 -4.32 -2.23
CA ILE A 76 -14.50 -2.98 -1.83
C ILE A 76 -15.77 -2.60 -2.59
N GLU A 77 -16.60 -1.79 -1.95
CA GLU A 77 -17.78 -1.18 -2.57
C GLU A 77 -17.47 0.26 -2.96
N ILE A 78 -17.72 0.60 -4.21
CA ILE A 78 -17.55 1.96 -4.74
C ILE A 78 -18.93 2.45 -5.19
N GLY A 79 -19.48 3.46 -4.50
CA GLY A 79 -20.77 4.04 -4.85
C GLY A 79 -20.76 4.71 -6.23
N ASP A 80 -21.81 4.51 -7.03
CA ASP A 80 -21.89 5.08 -8.38
C ASP A 80 -21.88 6.61 -8.38
N ALA A 81 -22.43 7.23 -7.33
CA ALA A 81 -22.51 8.68 -7.17
C ALA A 81 -21.15 9.36 -6.97
N SER A 82 -20.12 8.65 -6.50
CA SER A 82 -18.78 9.22 -6.32
C SER A 82 -17.92 9.15 -7.59
N LEU A 83 -18.44 8.55 -8.67
CA LEU A 83 -17.72 8.33 -9.92
C LEU A 83 -18.08 9.32 -11.01
N SER A 84 -17.06 9.83 -11.70
CA SER A 84 -17.24 10.54 -12.97
C SER A 84 -17.65 9.56 -14.08
N ASN A 85 -18.21 10.06 -15.18
CA ASN A 85 -18.59 9.24 -16.34
C ASN A 85 -17.41 8.41 -16.89
N SER A 86 -16.20 8.97 -16.90
CA SER A 86 -15.00 8.26 -17.36
C SER A 86 -14.60 7.12 -16.42
N LYS A 87 -14.65 7.36 -15.10
CA LYS A 87 -14.37 6.35 -14.08
C LYS A 87 -15.44 5.26 -14.05
N ARG A 88 -16.72 5.63 -14.20
CA ARG A 88 -17.86 4.70 -14.35
C ARG A 88 -17.64 3.75 -15.54
N LYS A 89 -17.22 4.27 -16.69
CA LYS A 89 -16.90 3.46 -17.87
C LYS A 89 -15.70 2.53 -17.67
N LYS A 90 -14.73 2.90 -16.82
CA LYS A 90 -13.59 2.04 -16.49
C LYS A 90 -14.00 0.94 -15.50
N ILE A 91 -14.65 1.29 -14.39
CA ILE A 91 -15.04 0.32 -13.35
C ILE A 91 -16.03 -0.72 -13.88
N SER A 92 -16.92 -0.34 -14.80
CA SER A 92 -17.90 -1.24 -15.42
C SER A 92 -17.27 -2.36 -16.27
N ARG A 93 -15.95 -2.30 -16.52
CA ARG A 93 -15.20 -3.39 -17.16
C ARG A 93 -14.83 -4.50 -16.19
N TYR A 94 -14.79 -4.18 -14.89
CA TYR A 94 -14.29 -5.06 -13.83
C TYR A 94 -15.37 -5.45 -12.83
N ALA A 95 -16.49 -4.72 -12.79
CA ALA A 95 -17.60 -4.97 -11.88
C ALA A 95 -18.95 -4.59 -12.50
N VAL A 96 -20.01 -5.19 -11.97
CA VAL A 96 -21.40 -4.90 -12.32
C VAL A 96 -21.99 -3.97 -11.26
N LEU A 97 -22.75 -2.97 -11.70
CA LEU A 97 -23.49 -2.10 -10.80
C LEU A 97 -24.60 -2.91 -10.13
N ASP A 98 -24.60 -2.95 -8.81
CA ASP A 98 -25.74 -3.41 -8.04
C ASP A 98 -26.76 -2.27 -7.95
N SER A 99 -27.95 -2.50 -8.53
CA SER A 99 -29.03 -1.52 -8.56
C SER A 99 -29.69 -1.30 -7.20
N GLU A 100 -29.63 -2.28 -6.28
CA GLU A 100 -30.22 -2.16 -4.95
C GLU A 100 -29.38 -1.25 -4.06
N THR A 101 -28.06 -1.43 -4.09
CA THR A 101 -27.11 -0.67 -3.28
C THR A 101 -26.55 0.57 -4.01
N SER A 102 -26.77 0.68 -5.32
CA SER A 102 -26.19 1.71 -6.18
C SER A 102 -24.65 1.78 -6.11
N SER A 103 -24.01 0.61 -6.02
CA SER A 103 -22.55 0.49 -5.88
C SER A 103 -21.96 -0.60 -6.78
N TYR A 104 -20.65 -0.51 -7.01
CA TYR A 104 -19.87 -1.56 -7.67
C TYR A 104 -19.07 -2.31 -6.60
N THR A 105 -19.22 -3.63 -6.54
CA THR A 105 -18.33 -4.50 -5.76
C THR A 105 -17.13 -4.88 -6.60
N VAL A 106 -15.94 -4.42 -6.22
CA VAL A 106 -14.70 -4.63 -6.97
C VAL A 106 -13.68 -5.39 -6.15
N SER A 107 -13.03 -6.34 -6.82
CA SER A 107 -11.81 -7.01 -6.40
C SER A 107 -10.63 -6.05 -6.54
N ALA A 108 -10.08 -5.52 -5.43
CA ALA A 108 -9.04 -4.50 -5.45
C ALA A 108 -7.76 -4.94 -4.75
N PHE A 109 -6.62 -4.47 -5.28
CA PHE A 109 -5.33 -4.55 -4.61
C PHE A 109 -5.24 -3.44 -3.57
N LEU A 110 -5.13 -3.82 -2.29
CA LEU A 110 -4.98 -2.88 -1.19
C LEU A 110 -3.48 -2.65 -0.91
N ILE A 111 -3.05 -1.39 -0.97
CA ILE A 111 -1.81 -0.95 -0.33
C ILE A 111 -2.13 -0.74 1.15
N ALA A 112 -1.92 -1.77 1.95
CA ALA A 112 -2.33 -1.84 3.35
C ALA A 112 -1.41 -1.03 4.27
N GLN A 113 -0.12 -0.99 3.95
CA GLN A 113 0.88 -0.22 4.68
C GLN A 113 1.84 0.41 3.69
N PHE A 114 2.28 1.63 3.99
CA PHE A 114 3.17 2.40 3.13
C PHE A 114 4.07 3.27 4.01
N GLY A 115 5.31 2.81 4.23
CA GLY A 115 6.16 3.33 5.30
C GLY A 115 7.59 3.59 4.84
N LYS A 116 8.13 4.75 5.19
CA LYS A 116 9.56 5.06 4.98
C LYS A 116 10.34 4.86 6.26
N ASN A 117 11.58 4.37 6.13
CA ASN A 117 12.49 4.26 7.26
C ASN A 117 13.21 5.59 7.51
N TYR A 118 13.06 6.11 8.72
CA TYR A 118 13.68 7.34 9.21
C TYR A 118 14.97 7.10 10.00
N ALA A 119 15.39 5.85 10.21
CA ALA A 119 16.72 5.53 10.73
C ALA A 119 17.85 5.96 9.77
N LEU A 120 17.55 6.02 8.47
CA LEU A 120 18.47 6.53 7.46
C LEU A 120 18.57 8.06 7.47
N SER A 121 19.76 8.58 7.14
CA SER A 121 19.98 10.01 6.92
C SER A 121 19.07 10.53 5.80
N ALA A 122 18.76 11.84 5.85
CA ALA A 122 17.85 12.45 4.88
C ALA A 122 18.32 12.27 3.42
N GLU A 123 19.62 12.31 3.19
CA GLU A 123 20.28 12.16 1.87
C GLU A 123 20.14 10.74 1.30
N LYS A 124 20.00 9.72 2.15
CA LYS A 124 19.87 8.31 1.74
C LYS A 124 18.41 7.85 1.68
N ARG A 125 17.46 8.71 2.05
CA ARG A 125 16.05 8.35 2.15
C ARG A 125 15.35 8.56 0.82
N LEU A 126 14.71 7.51 0.31
CA LEU A 126 13.87 7.60 -0.87
C LEU A 126 12.70 8.58 -0.68
N SER A 127 12.31 9.21 -1.78
CA SER A 127 11.10 10.03 -1.84
C SER A 127 9.84 9.15 -1.72
N GLY A 128 8.70 9.78 -1.42
CA GLY A 128 7.43 9.05 -1.39
C GLY A 128 7.02 8.55 -2.78
N ASN A 129 7.31 9.33 -3.84
CA ASN A 129 6.94 8.97 -5.20
C ASN A 129 7.80 7.79 -5.70
N GLU A 130 9.11 7.78 -5.45
CA GLU A 130 9.95 6.61 -5.78
C GLU A 130 9.46 5.33 -5.09
N LEU A 131 8.97 5.42 -3.84
CA LEU A 131 8.37 4.27 -3.17
C LEU A 131 7.07 3.83 -3.85
N MET A 132 6.26 4.78 -4.34
CA MET A 132 5.03 4.46 -5.07
C MET A 132 5.34 3.82 -6.42
N ASP A 133 6.35 4.31 -7.14
CA ASP A 133 6.80 3.74 -8.41
C ASP A 133 7.22 2.26 -8.22
N LEU A 134 8.06 1.97 -7.21
CA LEU A 134 8.43 0.60 -6.83
C LEU A 134 7.23 -0.26 -6.40
N THR A 135 6.23 0.34 -5.76
CA THR A 135 4.99 -0.35 -5.39
C THR A 135 4.21 -0.75 -6.64
N PHE A 136 4.09 0.14 -7.62
CA PHE A 136 3.41 -0.13 -8.89
C PHE A 136 4.16 -1.13 -9.76
N GLU A 137 5.50 -1.11 -9.79
CA GLU A 137 6.30 -2.14 -10.48
C GLU A 137 5.99 -3.56 -9.97
N VAL A 138 5.72 -3.73 -8.67
CA VAL A 138 5.29 -5.02 -8.11
C VAL A 138 3.82 -5.28 -8.42
N LEU A 139 2.94 -4.30 -8.26
CA LEU A 139 1.51 -4.44 -8.54
C LEU A 139 1.23 -4.79 -10.00
N GLU A 140 1.98 -4.24 -10.96
CA GLU A 140 1.86 -4.57 -12.39
C GLU A 140 2.20 -6.03 -12.67
N LYS A 141 3.22 -6.58 -12.00
CA LYS A 141 3.56 -8.02 -12.12
C LYS A 141 2.45 -8.89 -11.55
N VAL A 142 1.96 -8.57 -10.36
CA VAL A 142 0.83 -9.29 -9.73
C VAL A 142 -0.41 -9.20 -10.62
N GLN A 143 -0.74 -8.00 -11.10
CA GLN A 143 -1.88 -7.75 -11.99
C GLN A 143 -1.77 -8.52 -13.31
N HIS A 144 -0.56 -8.64 -13.87
CA HIS A 144 -0.33 -9.44 -15.06
C HIS A 144 -0.61 -10.93 -14.84
N GLU A 145 -0.25 -11.46 -13.66
CA GLU A 145 -0.42 -12.87 -13.33
C GLU A 145 -1.86 -13.27 -13.00
N ILE A 146 -2.61 -12.41 -12.30
CA ILE A 146 -3.94 -12.77 -11.77
C ILE A 146 -5.09 -11.88 -12.26
N GLY A 147 -4.80 -10.84 -13.03
CA GLY A 147 -5.77 -9.83 -13.42
C GLY A 147 -6.11 -8.85 -12.29
N GLY A 148 -7.20 -8.10 -12.47
CA GLY A 148 -7.58 -6.99 -11.59
C GLY A 148 -7.26 -5.63 -12.20
N GLY A 149 -8.05 -4.62 -11.82
CA GLY A 149 -8.00 -3.30 -12.45
C GLY A 149 -7.98 -2.14 -11.48
N VAL A 150 -8.08 -2.39 -10.18
CA VAL A 150 -8.22 -1.34 -9.15
C VAL A 150 -7.18 -1.54 -8.05
N VAL A 151 -6.49 -0.45 -7.73
CA VAL A 151 -5.62 -0.31 -6.58
C VAL A 151 -6.30 0.62 -5.59
N PHE A 152 -6.22 0.29 -4.31
CA PHE A 152 -6.94 0.93 -3.22
C PHE A 152 -6.03 1.20 -2.04
N LEU A 153 -6.24 2.33 -1.35
CA LEU A 153 -5.58 2.64 -0.08
C LEU A 153 -6.47 3.50 0.81
N GLU A 154 -6.11 3.53 2.09
CA GLU A 154 -6.72 4.40 3.10
C GLU A 154 -5.63 5.31 3.68
N CYS A 155 -5.94 6.59 3.85
CA CYS A 155 -5.05 7.51 4.55
C CYS A 155 -5.82 8.37 5.54
N GLU A 156 -5.14 8.84 6.57
CA GLU A 156 -5.74 9.83 7.48
C GLU A 156 -6.14 11.10 6.72
N ASP A 157 -7.19 11.78 7.18
CA ASP A 157 -7.68 13.04 6.62
C ASP A 157 -6.71 14.21 6.91
N LYS A 158 -5.56 14.19 6.22
CA LYS A 158 -4.47 15.16 6.35
C LYS A 158 -4.13 15.71 4.96
N PRO A 159 -4.13 17.05 4.75
CA PRO A 159 -3.86 17.66 3.44
C PRO A 159 -2.58 17.14 2.78
N LYS A 160 -1.47 17.02 3.53
CA LYS A 160 -0.19 16.52 2.99
C LYS A 160 -0.26 15.08 2.45
N LEU A 161 -1.10 14.23 3.02
CA LEU A 161 -1.29 12.85 2.54
C LEU A 161 -2.17 12.84 1.30
N LEU A 162 -3.25 13.62 1.32
CA LEU A 162 -4.15 13.78 0.18
C LEU A 162 -3.43 14.39 -1.03
N ASP A 163 -2.61 15.41 -0.83
CA ASP A 163 -1.78 16.02 -1.88
C ASP A 163 -0.75 15.02 -2.43
N PHE A 164 -0.18 14.19 -1.57
CA PHE A 164 0.77 13.15 -1.99
C PHE A 164 0.09 12.08 -2.84
N TYR A 165 -1.04 11.51 -2.40
CA TYR A 165 -1.69 10.42 -3.15
C TYR A 165 -2.39 10.90 -4.43
N GLN A 166 -2.90 12.13 -4.46
CA GLN A 166 -3.63 12.68 -5.61
C GLN A 166 -2.75 13.44 -6.62
N ASN A 167 -1.43 13.54 -6.38
CA ASN A 167 -0.55 14.21 -7.34
C ASN A 167 -0.52 13.48 -8.70
N GLU A 168 0.01 14.16 -9.71
CA GLU A 168 0.07 13.63 -11.09
C GLU A 168 0.86 12.31 -11.22
N ASN A 169 1.80 12.04 -10.31
CA ASN A 169 2.59 10.80 -10.30
C ASN A 169 1.78 9.60 -9.79
N ASN A 170 1.00 9.81 -8.72
CA ASN A 170 0.35 8.73 -7.98
C ASN A 170 -1.11 8.53 -8.41
N GLY A 171 -1.79 9.60 -8.86
CA GLY A 171 -3.07 9.52 -9.59
C GLY A 171 -4.28 8.98 -8.81
N PHE A 172 -4.17 8.79 -7.50
CA PHE A 172 -5.29 8.30 -6.71
C PHE A 172 -6.39 9.34 -6.62
N ALA A 173 -7.63 8.88 -6.46
CA ALA A 173 -8.78 9.74 -6.24
C ALA A 173 -9.64 9.25 -5.07
N PRO A 174 -10.15 10.16 -4.23
CA PRO A 174 -11.06 9.81 -3.16
C PRO A 174 -12.38 9.29 -3.71
N PHE A 175 -12.98 8.33 -3.01
CA PHE A 175 -14.30 7.79 -3.37
C PHE A 175 -15.22 7.54 -2.20
N ASN A 176 -14.67 7.46 -0.98
CA ASN A 176 -15.44 7.20 0.23
C ASN A 176 -14.63 7.62 1.48
N GLU A 177 -15.27 7.54 2.65
CA GLU A 177 -14.67 7.82 3.95
C GLU A 177 -15.00 6.68 4.91
N ARG A 178 -14.07 6.34 5.79
CA ARG A 178 -14.26 5.32 6.83
C ARG A 178 -13.85 5.88 8.18
N TYR A 179 -14.75 5.85 9.15
CA TYR A 179 -14.39 6.12 10.54
C TYR A 179 -13.99 4.81 11.22
N SER A 180 -12.82 4.80 11.83
CA SER A 180 -12.31 3.66 12.56
C SER A 180 -12.61 3.83 14.05
N VAL A 181 -13.43 2.93 14.59
CA VAL A 181 -13.87 2.98 15.99
C VAL A 181 -12.72 2.62 16.94
N SER A 182 -11.78 1.79 16.51
CA SER A 182 -10.66 1.34 17.35
C SER A 182 -9.64 2.44 17.63
N ASP A 183 -9.27 3.21 16.62
CA ASP A 183 -8.25 4.27 16.72
C ASP A 183 -8.87 5.68 16.81
N HIS A 184 -10.19 5.80 16.61
CA HIS A 184 -10.93 7.08 16.61
C HIS A 184 -10.48 8.04 15.50
N VAL A 185 -10.05 7.49 14.36
CA VAL A 185 -9.54 8.24 13.22
C VAL A 185 -10.48 8.13 12.01
N LYS A 186 -10.64 9.24 11.31
CA LYS A 186 -11.27 9.29 9.99
C LYS A 186 -10.22 9.01 8.91
N TYR A 187 -10.50 8.01 8.09
CA TYR A 187 -9.72 7.67 6.92
C TYR A 187 -10.46 8.06 5.64
N ILE A 188 -9.72 8.64 4.70
CA ILE A 188 -10.17 8.86 3.34
C ILE A 188 -9.78 7.63 2.53
N GLN A 189 -10.74 7.06 1.82
CA GLN A 189 -10.57 5.93 0.94
C GLN A 189 -10.27 6.45 -0.46
N LEU A 190 -9.13 6.07 -1.02
CA LEU A 190 -8.70 6.48 -2.36
C LEU A 190 -8.45 5.26 -3.24
N PHE A 191 -8.73 5.40 -4.53
CA PHE A 191 -8.48 4.36 -5.52
C PHE A 191 -7.78 4.91 -6.74
N ASN A 192 -7.08 4.03 -7.46
CA ASN A 192 -6.56 4.26 -8.79
C ASN A 192 -6.88 3.04 -9.68
N PHE A 193 -6.89 3.24 -10.98
CA PHE A 193 -6.89 2.15 -11.95
C PHE A 193 -5.46 1.93 -12.46
N PHE A 194 -5.13 0.70 -12.86
CA PHE A 194 -4.01 0.49 -13.77
C PHE A 194 -4.25 1.18 -15.13
#